data_AF-A0A8T6QTF8-F1
#
_entry.id   AF-A0A8T6QTF8-F1
#
_cell.length_a   1.000
_cell.length_b   1.000
_cell.length_c   1.000
_cell.angle_alpha   90.00
_cell.angle_beta   90.00
_cell.angle_gamma   90.00
#
_symmetry.space_group_name_H-M   'P 1'
#
loop_
_entity.id
_entity.type
_entity.pdbx_description
1 polymer ?
#
loop_
_entity_poly.entity_id
_entity_poly.type
_entity_poly.pdbx_seq_one_letter_code
_entity_poly.pdbx_strand_id
1 'polypeptide(L)'
;MYKRQPLASPESSSAARVQAVLQEVGDRFRATWPQRFATLAKTEQAIQSGDFSLTQLQAILSQIHKLAGSLGTFGYDQAAEIAASLEQSVLEQINQQTQWAQQFSTSLASLQQELLTLAPPKNHCTAATKPDQNTE
;
A
#
# COMPACT_ATOMS: atom_id res chain seq x y z
N MET A 1 -21.31 -56.77 -46.05
CA MET A 1 -21.62 -55.37 -45.68
C MET A 1 -21.37 -55.20 -44.19
N TYR A 2 -20.22 -54.64 -43.79
CA TYR A 2 -19.94 -54.35 -42.38
C TYR A 2 -20.38 -52.93 -42.03
N LYS A 3 -21.35 -52.83 -41.12
CA LYS A 3 -21.85 -51.57 -40.56
C LYS A 3 -20.84 -51.09 -39.51
N ARG A 4 -20.07 -50.03 -39.82
CA ARG A 4 -19.16 -49.41 -38.84
C ARG A 4 -20.00 -48.67 -37.80
N GLN A 5 -19.92 -49.11 -36.54
CA GLN A 5 -20.39 -48.33 -35.39
C GLN A 5 -19.37 -47.21 -35.11
N PRO A 6 -19.81 -45.98 -34.76
CA PRO A 6 -18.88 -44.93 -34.40
C PRO A 6 -18.32 -45.21 -33.00
N LEU A 7 -16.99 -45.26 -32.89
CA LEU A 7 -16.28 -45.30 -31.62
C LEU A 7 -16.49 -43.95 -30.91
N ALA A 8 -17.21 -43.96 -29.79
CA ALA A 8 -17.27 -42.79 -28.91
C ALA A 8 -15.85 -42.48 -28.41
N SER A 9 -15.32 -41.33 -28.80
CA SER A 9 -13.95 -40.92 -28.48
C SER A 9 -13.75 -40.73 -26.97
N PRO A 10 -12.71 -41.32 -26.35
CA PRO A 10 -12.41 -41.18 -24.91
C PRO A 10 -11.96 -39.76 -24.51
N GLU A 11 -11.65 -38.90 -25.48
CA GLU A 11 -11.19 -37.51 -25.32
C GLU A 11 -12.16 -36.65 -24.49
N SER A 12 -13.47 -36.89 -24.63
CA SER A 12 -14.52 -36.08 -23.98
C SER A 12 -14.57 -36.27 -22.46
N SER A 13 -14.19 -37.43 -21.93
CA SER A 13 -14.21 -37.70 -20.48
C SER A 13 -13.03 -37.04 -19.75
N SER A 14 -11.86 -36.92 -20.40
CA SER A 14 -10.67 -36.32 -19.79
C SER A 14 -10.81 -34.80 -19.67
N ALA A 15 -11.23 -34.13 -20.76
CA ALA A 15 -11.49 -32.69 -20.76
C ALA A 15 -12.59 -32.29 -19.76
N ALA A 16 -13.67 -33.09 -19.66
CA ALA A 16 -14.74 -32.84 -18.69
C ALA A 16 -14.28 -32.98 -17.23
N ARG A 17 -13.38 -33.92 -16.92
CA ARG A 17 -12.79 -34.06 -15.58
C ARG A 17 -11.89 -32.87 -15.24
N VAL A 18 -11.05 -32.44 -16.19
CA VAL A 18 -10.18 -31.25 -15.99
C VAL A 18 -11.04 -30.01 -15.74
N GLN A 19 -12.12 -29.83 -16.49
CA GLN A 19 -13.05 -28.72 -16.28
C GLN A 19 -13.73 -28.79 -14.91
N ALA A 20 -14.18 -29.97 -14.48
CA ALA A 20 -14.80 -30.15 -13.17
C ALA A 20 -13.84 -29.82 -12.02
N VAL A 21 -12.58 -30.26 -12.12
CA VAL A 21 -11.53 -29.92 -11.14
C VAL A 21 -11.28 -28.41 -11.12
N LEU A 22 -11.20 -27.76 -12.29
CA LEU A 22 -10.99 -26.32 -12.37
C LEU A 22 -12.15 -25.53 -11.75
N GLN A 23 -13.39 -25.97 -11.96
CA GLN A 23 -14.57 -25.39 -11.31
C GLN A 23 -14.53 -25.57 -9.80
N GLU A 24 -14.22 -26.78 -9.30
CA GLU A 24 -14.12 -27.03 -7.85
C GLU A 24 -13.05 -26.16 -7.20
N VAL A 25 -11.86 -26.04 -7.81
CA VAL A 25 -10.79 -25.17 -7.30
C VAL A 25 -11.21 -23.70 -7.35
N GLY A 26 -11.91 -23.28 -8.41
CA GLY A 26 -12.48 -21.94 -8.53
C GLY A 26 -13.51 -21.63 -7.45
N ASP A 27 -14.43 -22.53 -7.17
CA ASP A 27 -15.45 -22.36 -6.13
C ASP A 27 -14.86 -22.32 -4.72
N ARG A 28 -13.87 -23.19 -4.44
CA ARG A 28 -13.12 -23.13 -3.18
C ARG A 28 -12.36 -21.83 -3.03
N PHE A 29 -11.78 -21.31 -4.12
CA PHE A 29 -11.14 -19.99 -4.11
C PHE A 29 -12.15 -18.87 -3.82
N ARG A 30 -13.31 -18.87 -4.48
CA ARG A 30 -14.39 -17.90 -4.23
C ARG A 30 -14.90 -17.94 -2.79
N ALA A 31 -14.98 -19.13 -2.19
CA ALA A 31 -15.34 -19.29 -0.79
C ALA A 31 -14.36 -18.58 0.17
N THR A 32 -13.11 -18.32 -0.25
CA THR A 32 -12.14 -17.55 0.55
C THR A 32 -12.31 -16.03 0.46
N TRP A 33 -13.11 -15.52 -0.49
CA TRP A 33 -13.27 -14.08 -0.71
C TRP A 33 -13.76 -13.31 0.51
N PRO A 34 -14.81 -13.74 1.24
CA PRO A 34 -15.31 -12.99 2.39
C PRO A 34 -14.23 -12.75 3.44
N GLN A 35 -13.38 -13.75 3.71
CA GLN A 35 -12.31 -13.63 4.69
C GLN A 35 -11.16 -12.74 4.20
N ARG A 36 -10.83 -12.80 2.90
CA ARG A 36 -9.84 -11.90 2.29
C ARG A 36 -10.32 -10.45 2.33
N PHE A 37 -11.56 -10.19 1.94
CA PHE A 37 -12.17 -8.86 1.99
C PHE A 37 -12.34 -8.34 3.42
N ALA A 38 -12.68 -9.19 4.39
CA ALA A 38 -12.75 -8.79 5.79
C ALA A 38 -11.40 -8.28 6.33
N THR A 39 -10.29 -8.86 5.86
CA THR A 39 -8.94 -8.41 6.26
C THR A 39 -8.60 -7.06 5.63
N LEU A 40 -8.97 -6.86 4.35
CA LEU A 40 -8.81 -5.58 3.67
C LEU A 40 -9.69 -4.48 4.30
N ALA A 41 -10.94 -4.77 4.63
CA ALA A 41 -11.89 -3.83 5.23
C ALA A 41 -11.42 -3.31 6.60
N LYS A 42 -10.79 -4.15 7.44
CA LYS A 42 -10.21 -3.69 8.71
C LYS A 42 -9.09 -2.67 8.50
N THR A 43 -8.29 -2.86 7.45
CA THR A 43 -7.19 -1.95 7.13
C THR A 43 -7.72 -0.68 6.47
N GLU A 44 -8.75 -0.78 5.65
CA GLU A 44 -9.47 0.37 5.11
C GLU A 44 -9.99 1.28 6.23
N GLN A 45 -10.60 0.71 7.28
CA GLN A 45 -11.04 1.49 8.45
C GLN A 45 -9.87 2.19 9.15
N ALA A 46 -8.73 1.51 9.33
CA ALA A 46 -7.53 2.12 9.91
C ALA A 46 -7.02 3.28 9.05
N ILE A 47 -6.98 3.11 7.73
CA ILE A 47 -6.58 4.16 6.77
C ILE A 47 -7.53 5.36 6.86
N GLN A 48 -8.84 5.14 6.85
CA GLN A 48 -9.85 6.21 6.95
C GLN A 48 -9.76 6.98 8.27
N SER A 49 -9.39 6.30 9.37
CA SER A 49 -9.19 6.94 10.67
C SER A 49 -7.86 7.71 10.80
N GLY A 50 -6.95 7.57 9.82
CA GLY A 50 -5.60 8.12 9.89
C GLY A 50 -4.66 7.35 10.83
N ASP A 51 -5.13 6.31 11.51
CA ASP A 51 -4.37 5.48 12.44
C ASP A 51 -3.76 4.27 11.73
N PHE A 52 -2.87 4.55 10.77
CA PHE A 52 -2.14 3.51 10.05
C PHE A 52 -0.64 3.76 10.08
N SER A 53 0.10 2.68 10.28
CA SER A 53 1.55 2.62 10.29
C SER A 53 2.10 2.15 8.94
N LEU A 54 3.36 2.48 8.67
CA LEU A 54 4.10 1.96 7.51
C LEU A 54 4.08 0.42 7.45
N THR A 55 4.18 -0.25 8.60
CA THR A 55 4.10 -1.72 8.69
C THR A 55 2.74 -2.25 8.27
N GLN A 56 1.65 -1.57 8.63
CA GLN A 56 0.30 -1.94 8.19
C GLN A 56 0.14 -1.74 6.67
N LEU A 57 0.68 -0.65 6.11
CA LEU A 57 0.69 -0.42 4.66
C LEU A 57 1.47 -1.51 3.90
N GLN A 58 2.65 -1.91 4.39
CA GLN A 58 3.43 -2.99 3.79
C GLN A 58 2.70 -4.33 3.87
N ALA A 59 2.03 -4.61 4.99
CA ALA A 59 1.25 -5.82 5.16
C ALA A 59 0.08 -5.90 4.16
N ILE A 60 -0.66 -4.79 3.97
CA ILE A 60 -1.76 -4.78 3.00
C ILE A 60 -1.27 -4.80 1.56
N LEU A 61 -0.15 -4.14 1.24
CA LEU A 61 0.48 -4.23 -0.08
C LEU A 61 0.72 -5.70 -0.48
N SER A 62 1.30 -6.50 0.43
CA SER A 62 1.52 -7.94 0.19
C SER A 62 0.22 -8.72 -0.02
N GLN A 63 -0.84 -8.36 0.70
CA GLN A 63 -2.15 -9.03 0.56
C GLN A 63 -2.81 -8.68 -0.78
N ILE A 64 -2.75 -7.41 -1.19
CA ILE A 64 -3.30 -6.94 -2.46
C ILE A 64 -2.54 -7.60 -3.63
N HIS A 65 -1.21 -7.65 -3.56
CA HIS A 65 -0.38 -8.33 -4.56
C HIS A 65 -0.79 -9.80 -4.75
N LYS A 66 -0.92 -10.54 -3.64
CA LYS A 66 -1.38 -11.94 -3.66
C LYS A 66 -2.80 -12.08 -4.19
N LEU A 67 -3.67 -11.11 -3.89
CA LEU A 67 -5.03 -11.08 -4.40
C LEU A 67 -5.03 -10.90 -5.91
N ALA A 68 -4.33 -9.89 -6.44
CA ALA A 68 -4.20 -9.63 -7.88
C ALA A 68 -3.69 -10.85 -8.64
N GLY A 69 -2.61 -11.49 -8.16
CA GLY A 69 -2.05 -12.69 -8.78
C GLY A 69 -3.04 -13.87 -8.77
N SER A 70 -3.74 -14.08 -7.66
CA SER A 70 -4.77 -15.12 -7.59
C SER A 70 -5.95 -14.85 -8.53
N LEU A 71 -6.41 -13.59 -8.64
CA LEU A 71 -7.49 -13.21 -9.54
C LEU A 71 -7.11 -13.44 -11.01
N GLY A 72 -5.89 -13.08 -11.40
CA GLY A 72 -5.38 -13.37 -12.75
C GLY A 72 -5.27 -14.87 -13.05
N THR A 73 -4.86 -15.68 -12.06
CA THR A 73 -4.76 -17.15 -12.23
C THR A 73 -6.13 -17.79 -12.52
N PHE A 74 -7.21 -17.23 -11.97
CA PHE A 74 -8.57 -17.72 -12.18
C PHE A 74 -9.32 -17.02 -13.33
N GLY A 75 -8.66 -16.14 -14.10
CA GLY A 75 -9.26 -15.44 -15.24
C GLY A 75 -10.21 -14.30 -14.85
N TYR A 76 -10.09 -13.76 -13.64
CA TYR A 76 -10.84 -12.57 -13.20
C TYR A 76 -10.08 -11.29 -13.58
N ASP A 77 -9.87 -11.06 -14.88
CA ASP A 77 -8.97 -10.02 -15.39
C ASP A 77 -9.30 -8.63 -14.86
N GLN A 78 -10.57 -8.23 -14.92
CA GLN A 78 -11.01 -6.93 -14.42
C GLN A 78 -10.80 -6.78 -12.91
N ALA A 79 -10.99 -7.85 -12.14
CA ALA A 79 -10.75 -7.81 -10.69
C ALA A 79 -9.25 -7.75 -10.38
N ALA A 80 -8.42 -8.43 -11.18
CA ALA A 80 -6.97 -8.37 -11.06
C ALA A 80 -6.44 -6.95 -11.36
N GLU A 81 -7.00 -6.28 -12.37
CA GLU A 81 -6.65 -4.89 -12.72
C GLU A 81 -7.02 -3.89 -11.61
N ILE A 82 -8.21 -4.06 -11.00
CA ILE A 82 -8.63 -3.26 -9.83
C ILE A 82 -7.66 -3.48 -8.66
N ALA A 83 -7.30 -4.73 -8.37
CA ALA A 83 -6.35 -5.05 -7.30
C ALA A 83 -4.96 -4.47 -7.58
N ALA A 84 -4.46 -4.54 -8.82
CA ALA A 84 -3.18 -3.95 -9.22
C ALA A 84 -3.19 -2.42 -9.09
N SER A 85 -4.30 -1.76 -9.42
CA SER A 85 -4.45 -0.32 -9.23
C SER A 85 -4.38 0.06 -7.74
N LEU A 86 -5.06 -0.71 -6.88
CA LEU A 86 -5.00 -0.53 -5.43
C LEU A 86 -3.58 -0.76 -4.88
N GLU A 87 -2.86 -1.75 -5.41
CA GLU A 87 -1.46 -2.03 -5.06
C GLU A 87 -0.58 -0.81 -5.34
N GLN A 88 -0.73 -0.18 -6.51
CA GLN A 88 0.03 1.02 -6.87
C GLN A 88 -0.28 2.19 -5.94
N SER A 89 -1.56 2.42 -5.59
CA SER A 89 -1.93 3.49 -4.65
C SER A 89 -1.31 3.29 -3.26
N VAL A 90 -1.27 2.05 -2.76
CA VAL A 90 -0.64 1.74 -1.47
C VAL A 90 0.88 1.93 -1.55
N LEU A 91 1.51 1.49 -2.65
CA LEU A 91 2.95 1.65 -2.86
C LEU A 91 3.36 3.12 -2.91
N GLU A 92 2.59 3.95 -3.61
CA GLU A 92 2.83 5.40 -3.67
C GLU A 92 2.77 6.02 -2.27
N GLN A 93 1.77 5.65 -1.46
CA GLN A 93 1.63 6.16 -0.10
C GLN A 93 2.81 5.79 0.80
N ILE A 94 3.33 4.55 0.69
CA ILE A 94 4.53 4.11 1.41
C ILE A 94 5.74 4.97 1.02
N ASN A 95 5.92 5.22 -0.28
CA ASN A 95 7.01 6.04 -0.77
C ASN A 95 6.91 7.48 -0.28
N GLN A 96 5.71 8.08 -0.32
CA GLN A 96 5.47 9.43 0.18
C GLN A 96 5.79 9.57 1.68
N GLN A 97 5.32 8.65 2.53
CA GLN A 97 5.65 8.69 3.96
C GLN A 97 7.16 8.54 4.21
N THR A 98 7.81 7.65 3.48
CA THR A 98 9.25 7.43 3.62
C THR A 98 10.03 8.68 3.22
N GLN A 99 9.69 9.30 2.10
CA GLN A 99 10.31 10.55 1.65
C GLN A 99 10.10 11.68 2.64
N TRP A 100 8.86 11.85 3.14
CA TRP A 100 8.56 12.87 4.14
C TRP A 100 9.40 12.70 5.41
N ALA A 101 9.50 11.46 5.92
CA ALA A 101 10.30 11.17 7.12
C ALA A 101 11.79 11.50 6.92
N GLN A 102 12.35 11.18 5.75
CA GLN A 102 13.72 11.53 5.40
C GLN A 102 13.93 13.06 5.35
N GLN A 103 13.06 13.78 4.64
CA GLN A 103 13.12 15.25 4.53
C GLN A 103 13.01 15.93 5.89
N PHE A 104 12.12 15.44 6.75
CA PHE A 104 11.98 15.94 8.12
C PHE A 104 13.26 15.74 8.93
N SER A 105 13.83 14.53 8.89
CA SER A 105 15.08 14.23 9.58
C SER A 105 16.24 15.10 9.08
N THR A 106 16.36 15.30 7.78
CA THR A 106 17.39 16.18 7.20
C THR A 106 17.19 17.62 7.66
N SER A 107 15.96 18.13 7.59
CA SER A 107 15.65 19.50 8.01
C SER A 107 15.94 19.72 9.50
N LEU A 108 15.61 18.74 10.35
CA LEU A 108 15.90 18.79 11.77
C LEU A 108 17.41 18.81 12.05
N ALA A 109 18.18 17.97 11.35
CA ALA A 109 19.63 17.94 11.47
C ALA A 109 20.28 19.27 11.03
N SER A 110 19.80 19.85 9.91
CA SER A 110 20.26 21.16 9.45
C SER A 110 19.94 22.26 10.47
N LEU A 111 18.74 22.26 11.04
CA LEU A 111 18.35 23.21 12.08
C LEU A 111 19.24 23.09 13.32
N GLN A 112 19.50 21.87 13.78
CA GLN A 112 20.39 21.61 14.92
C GLN A 112 21.82 22.10 14.63
N GLN A 113 22.33 21.84 13.43
CA GLN A 113 23.67 22.26 13.04
C GLN A 113 23.80 23.79 13.01
N GLU A 114 22.81 24.49 12.47
CA GLU A 114 22.76 25.95 12.46
C GLU A 114 22.77 26.48 13.90
N LEU A 115 21.90 25.98 14.77
CA LEU A 115 21.82 26.44 16.16
C LEU A 115 23.12 26.21 16.95
N LEU A 116 23.91 25.19 16.61
CA LEU A 116 25.22 24.92 17.23
C LEU A 116 26.34 25.82 16.68
N THR A 117 26.21 26.31 15.45
CA THR A 117 27.17 27.23 14.83
C THR A 117 26.83 28.70 15.07
N LEU A 118 25.61 29.00 15.53
CA LEU A 118 25.20 30.35 15.89
C LEU A 118 26.07 30.88 17.05
N ALA A 119 26.65 32.05 16.82
CA ALA A 119 27.20 32.90 17.88
C ALA A 119 26.09 33.24 18.90
N PRO A 120 26.43 33.52 20.18
CA PRO A 120 25.44 33.80 21.20
C PRO A 120 24.46 34.90 20.75
N PRO A 121 23.18 34.81 21.15
CA PRO A 121 22.16 35.74 20.71
C PRO A 121 22.63 37.17 21.01
N LYS A 122 22.63 38.02 19.99
CA LYS A 122 22.92 39.44 20.16
C LYS A 122 21.78 40.02 21.01
N ASN A 123 22.06 40.19 22.30
CA ASN A 123 21.21 40.94 23.21
C ASN A 123 20.97 42.31 22.58
N HIS A 124 19.81 42.52 21.97
CA HIS A 124 19.29 43.85 21.70
C HIS A 124 18.72 44.37 23.02
N CYS A 125 19.60 44.49 24.02
CA CYS A 125 19.38 45.40 25.13
C CYS A 125 19.60 46.80 24.53
N THR A 126 18.52 47.37 23.98
CA THR A 126 18.47 48.80 23.71
C THR A 126 18.61 49.50 25.06
N ALA A 127 19.84 49.81 25.45
CA ALA A 127 20.10 50.78 26.49
C ALA A 127 19.46 52.08 26.03
N ALA A 128 18.35 52.46 26.67
CA ALA A 128 17.77 53.77 26.54
C ALA A 128 18.77 54.78 27.12
N THR A 129 19.69 55.25 26.30
CA THR A 129 20.55 56.38 26.60
C THR A 129 19.63 57.61 26.65
N LYS A 130 19.18 57.98 27.85
CA LYS A 130 18.70 59.35 28.09
C LYS A 130 19.89 60.27 27.87
N PRO A 131 19.80 61.29 26.99
CA PRO A 131 20.82 62.32 26.96
C PRO A 131 20.70 63.14 28.25
N ASP A 132 21.78 63.07 29.01
CA ASP A 132 22.21 64.07 29.97
C ASP A 132 22.18 65.45 29.27
N GLN A 133 21.32 66.35 29.75
CA GLN A 133 21.40 67.78 29.47
C GLN A 133 21.74 68.42 30.82
N ASN A 134 23.00 68.81 30.88
CA ASN A 134 23.73 69.44 31.98
C ASN A 134 23.33 70.92 32.16
N THR A 135 23.56 71.44 33.38
CA THR A 135 23.81 72.87 33.72
C THR A 135 22.60 73.84 33.55
N GLU A 136 22.15 74.62 34.53
CA GLU A 136 22.84 75.50 35.50
C GLU A 136 21.89 75.85 36.67
#